data_AF-A0A3N5QV38-F1
#
_entry.id   AF-A0A3N5QV38-F1
#
_cell.length_a   1.000
_cell.length_b   1.000
_cell.length_c   1.000
_cell.angle_alpha   90.00
_cell.angle_beta   90.00
_cell.angle_gamma   90.00
#
_symmetry.space_group_name_H-M   'P 1'
#
loop_
_entity.id
_entity.type
_entity.pdbx_description
1 polymer ?
#
loop_
_entity_poly.entity_id
_entity_poly.type
_entity_poly.pdbx_seq_one_letter_code
_entity_poly.pdbx_strand_id
1 'polypeptide(L)' 'MDEIVIGKKKGREKDTEITIYKSTGMAIQDVATAKKVYELAKEKGVGMEMEITP' A
#
# COMPACT_ATOMS: atom_id res chain seq x y z
N MET A 1 3.87 -8.45 8.76
CA MET A 1 3.20 -8.66 7.46
C MET A 1 4.24 -8.54 6.36
N ASP A 2 4.97 -7.43 6.35
CA ASP A 2 6.30 -7.27 5.73
C ASP A 2 7.16 -8.55 5.67
N GLU A 3 7.47 -9.21 6.80
CA GLU A 3 8.30 -10.43 6.79
C GLU A 3 7.66 -11.62 6.04
N ILE A 4 6.33 -11.69 6.04
CA ILE A 4 5.59 -12.72 5.30
C ILE A 4 5.60 -12.39 3.81
N VAL A 5 5.35 -11.12 3.45
CA VAL A 5 5.34 -10.63 2.06
C VAL A 5 6.70 -10.83 1.38
N ILE A 6 7.80 -10.60 2.11
CA ILE A 6 9.16 -10.81 1.58
C ILE A 6 9.65 -12.27 1.72
N GLY A 7 8.78 -13.20 2.15
CA GLY A 7 9.09 -14.63 2.24
C GLY A 7 10.02 -15.04 3.39
N LYS A 8 10.33 -14.15 4.33
CA LYS A 8 11.16 -14.47 5.51
C LYS A 8 10.41 -15.27 6.57
N LYS A 9 9.07 -15.14 6.62
CA LYS A 9 8.20 -15.93 7.50
C LYS A 9 7.04 -16.53 6.71
N LYS A 10 6.57 -17.69 7.15
CA LYS A 10 5.36 -18.29 6.59
C LYS A 10 4.12 -17.55 7.09
N GLY A 11 3.11 -17.48 6.23
CA GLY A 11 1.77 -16.99 6.59
C GLY A 11 0.97 -18.10 7.25
N ARG A 12 -0.26 -18.31 6.79
CA ARG A 12 -1.05 -19.50 7.12
C ARG A 12 -0.32 -20.76 6.62
N GLU A 13 -0.25 -21.80 7.45
CA GLU A 13 0.38 -23.08 7.10
C GLU A 13 -0.62 -24.24 7.02
N LYS A 14 -1.81 -24.11 7.64
CA LYS A 14 -2.86 -25.14 7.62
C LYS A 14 -4.26 -24.54 7.46
N ASP A 15 -5.16 -25.30 6.86
CA ASP A 15 -6.53 -24.85 6.62
C ASP A 15 -7.34 -24.66 7.91
N THR A 16 -6.97 -25.39 8.98
CA THR A 16 -7.65 -25.31 10.28
C THR A 16 -7.22 -24.12 11.13
N GLU A 17 -6.21 -23.36 10.74
CA GLU A 17 -5.70 -22.24 11.54
C GLU A 17 -6.67 -21.06 11.52
N ILE A 18 -6.77 -20.34 12.63
CA ILE A 18 -7.40 -19.02 12.64
C ILE A 18 -6.26 -17.99 12.64
N THR A 19 -6.23 -17.13 11.63
CA THR A 19 -5.21 -16.08 11.48
C THR A 19 -5.83 -14.72 11.71
N ILE A 20 -5.21 -13.89 12.55
CA ILE A 20 -5.70 -12.54 12.86
C ILE A 20 -4.75 -11.51 12.25
N TYR A 21 -5.30 -10.63 11.42
CA TYR A 21 -4.59 -9.44 10.98
C TYR A 21 -5.06 -8.24 11.81
N LYS A 22 -4.20 -7.77 12.71
CA LYS A 22 -4.44 -6.55 13.48
C LYS A 22 -3.68 -5.40 12.85
N SER A 23 -4.37 -4.59 12.06
CA SER A 23 -3.81 -3.36 11.48
C SER A 23 -4.39 -2.12 12.15
N THR A 24 -3.57 -1.09 12.27
CA THR A 24 -3.99 0.28 12.64
C THR A 24 -3.67 1.29 11.52
N GLY A 25 -3.16 0.81 10.38
CA GLY A 25 -2.61 1.64 9.31
C GLY A 25 -1.14 2.05 9.54
N MET A 26 -0.43 2.30 8.44
CA MET A 26 0.93 2.84 8.43
C MET A 26 1.07 3.85 7.29
N ALA A 27 1.68 5.01 7.56
CA ALA A 27 1.83 6.09 6.58
C ALA A 27 2.52 5.67 5.26
N ILE A 28 3.40 4.67 5.31
CA ILE A 28 4.07 4.13 4.10
C ILE A 28 3.06 3.55 3.09
N GLN A 29 1.93 3.01 3.56
CA GLN A 29 0.89 2.46 2.71
C GLN A 29 0.19 3.57 1.92
N ASP A 30 -0.06 4.71 2.57
CA ASP A 30 -0.65 5.89 1.96
C ASP A 30 0.29 6.50 0.91
N VAL A 31 1.56 6.70 1.28
CA VAL A 31 2.57 7.28 0.38
C VAL A 31 2.81 6.39 -0.85
N ALA A 32 2.94 5.08 -0.67
CA ALA A 32 3.11 4.14 -1.79
C ALA A 32 1.91 4.18 -2.75
N THR A 33 0.69 4.25 -2.18
CA THR A 33 -0.54 4.36 -2.98
C THR A 33 -0.60 5.68 -3.72
N ALA A 34 -0.35 6.80 -3.04
CA ALA A 34 -0.35 8.14 -3.63
C ALA A 34 0.65 8.25 -4.78
N LYS A 35 1.86 7.72 -4.61
CA LYS A 35 2.87 7.66 -5.69
C LYS A 35 2.33 6.92 -6.91
N LYS A 36 1.75 5.72 -6.72
CA LYS A 36 1.26 4.93 -7.85
C LYS A 36 0.08 5.61 -8.56
N VAL A 37 -0.83 6.22 -7.80
CA VAL A 37 -1.94 7.01 -8.36
C VAL A 37 -1.41 8.19 -9.17
N TYR A 38 -0.43 8.93 -8.64
CA TYR A 38 0.20 10.05 -9.34
C TYR A 38 0.85 9.64 -10.66
N GLU A 39 1.63 8.56 -10.65
CA GLU A 39 2.26 8.02 -11.87
C GLU A 39 1.20 7.65 -12.94
N LEU A 40 0.16 6.91 -12.54
CA LEU A 40 -0.93 6.52 -13.44
C LEU A 40 -1.72 7.73 -13.97
N ALA A 41 -1.90 8.77 -13.14
CA ALA A 41 -2.58 9.99 -13.54
C ALA A 41 -1.77 10.73 -14.61
N LYS A 42 -0.45 10.84 -14.46
CA LYS A 42 0.44 11.41 -15.48
C LYS A 42 0.42 10.62 -16.78
N GLU A 43 0.53 9.29 -16.71
CA GLU A 43 0.49 8.41 -17.89
C GLU A 43 -0.82 8.55 -18.68
N LYS A 44 -1.94 8.79 -17.99
CA LYS A 44 -3.28 8.89 -18.60
C LYS A 44 -3.72 10.31 -18.93
N GLY A 45 -2.90 11.33 -18.63
CA GLY A 45 -3.29 12.73 -18.80
C GLY A 45 -4.48 13.15 -17.92
N VAL A 46 -4.59 12.59 -16.71
CA VAL A 46 -5.66 12.88 -15.76
C VAL A 46 -5.11 13.78 -14.64
N GLY A 47 -5.87 14.81 -14.26
CA GLY A 47 -5.54 15.74 -13.19
C GLY A 47 -5.41 17.19 -13.68
N MET A 48 -5.06 18.10 -12.77
CA MET A 48 -4.82 19.50 -13.05
C MET A 48 -3.66 20.02 -12.19
N GLU A 49 -2.87 20.94 -12.74
CA GLU A 49 -1.88 21.66 -11.96
C GLU A 49 -2.57 22.70 -11.07
N MET A 50 -2.06 22.83 -9.84
CA MET A 50 -2.61 23.76 -8.86
C MET A 50 -1.47 24.42 -8.10
N GLU A 51 -1.55 25.73 -7.93
CA GLU A 51 -0.71 26.48 -7.02
C GLU A 51 -1.23 26.28 -5.58
N ILE A 52 -0.41 25.64 -4.75
CA ILE A 52 -0.83 25.16 -3.41
C ILE A 52 -0.29 26.06 -2.29
N THR A 53 0.56 27.02 -2.64
CA THR A 53 1.14 28.03 -1.75
C THR A 53 1.17 29.36 -2.49
N PRO A 54 1.05 30.52 -1.80
CA PRO A 54 1.23 31.83 -2.41
C PRO A 54 2.61 32.02 -3.06
#